data_AF-A0A1K1PK30-F1
#
_entry.id   AF-A0A1K1PK30-F1
#
_cell.length_a   1.000
_cell.length_b   1.000
_cell.length_c   1.000
_cell.angle_alpha   90.00
_cell.angle_beta   90.00
_cell.angle_gamma   90.00
#
_symmetry.space_group_name_H-M   'P 1'
#
loop_
_entity.id
_entity.type
_entity.pdbx_description
1 polymer ?
#
loop_
_entity_poly.entity_id
_entity_poly.type
_entity_poly.pdbx_seq_one_letter_code
_entity_poly.pdbx_strand_id
1 'polypeptide(L)'
;MKMYFHYLIGAGNMKRIFTFVLTMAMALCLAACAVPTGGGSSRKNGLGNAFSAVVGITLDRLEAEGEIKRYGEGVWEIEFSQPNTLSGVKLEFSEGNVLASYKGLSFSVPQSAVPVKAMMLNLIKAVEDNAKLAELSGEESDGMLKISGSLDGGDYTLTVDKDGLLSGFEMPNNKLTMKFSEMKTAEITIEQSASETSAETATEAVSTTTTTANVQ
;
A
#
# COMPACT_ATOMS: atom_id res chain seq x y z
N MET A 1 -81.88 -23.29 20.54
CA MET A 1 -82.22 -21.84 20.51
C MET A 1 -81.10 -21.13 19.75
N LYS A 2 -81.43 -20.48 18.62
CA LYS A 2 -80.69 -19.45 17.82
C LYS A 2 -79.13 -19.54 17.78
N MET A 3 -78.45 -19.48 16.65
CA MET A 3 -78.69 -18.56 15.54
C MET A 3 -77.88 -19.00 14.30
N TYR A 4 -78.47 -18.77 13.12
CA TYR A 4 -77.83 -18.77 11.81
C TYR A 4 -76.68 -17.77 11.75
N PHE A 5 -75.58 -18.12 11.09
CA PHE A 5 -74.90 -17.16 10.22
C PHE A 5 -74.44 -17.87 8.93
N HIS A 6 -75.15 -17.54 7.85
CA HIS A 6 -74.81 -17.81 6.46
C HIS A 6 -73.56 -16.99 6.12
N TYR A 7 -72.56 -17.57 5.45
CA TYR A 7 -72.09 -17.01 4.17
C TYR A 7 -71.25 -18.01 3.39
N LEU A 8 -71.73 -18.29 2.17
CA LEU A 8 -71.09 -19.00 1.08
C LEU A 8 -69.97 -18.16 0.45
N ILE A 9 -68.79 -18.73 0.22
CA ILE A 9 -67.96 -18.51 -0.99
C ILE A 9 -67.21 -19.84 -1.24
N GLY A 10 -67.57 -20.62 -2.26
CA GLY A 10 -66.88 -20.57 -3.56
C GLY A 10 -65.61 -21.43 -3.52
N ALA A 11 -65.71 -22.74 -3.71
CA ALA A 11 -65.50 -23.42 -4.99
C ALA A 11 -64.07 -23.29 -5.56
N GLY A 12 -63.36 -24.43 -5.63
CA GLY A 12 -62.30 -24.64 -6.62
C GLY A 12 -60.88 -24.79 -6.09
N ASN A 13 -60.46 -26.04 -5.93
CA ASN A 13 -59.10 -26.50 -6.29
C ASN A 13 -57.87 -25.88 -5.59
N MET A 14 -57.89 -25.72 -4.26
CA MET A 14 -56.71 -25.30 -3.49
C MET A 14 -55.84 -26.47 -2.95
N LYS A 15 -55.97 -27.68 -3.50
CA LYS A 15 -55.17 -28.85 -3.05
C LYS A 15 -54.01 -29.21 -3.99
N ARG A 16 -54.10 -28.84 -5.27
CA ARG A 16 -53.07 -29.16 -6.28
C ARG A 16 -51.98 -28.09 -6.41
N ILE A 17 -52.28 -26.85 -6.02
CA ILE A 17 -51.33 -25.73 -6.07
C ILE A 17 -50.39 -25.74 -4.85
N PHE A 18 -50.90 -26.11 -3.67
CA PHE A 18 -50.09 -26.18 -2.44
C PHE A 18 -49.02 -27.29 -2.46
N THR A 19 -49.20 -28.33 -3.28
CA THR A 19 -48.21 -29.42 -3.40
C THR A 19 -47.08 -29.07 -4.36
N PHE A 20 -47.30 -28.16 -5.32
CA PHE A 20 -46.28 -27.75 -6.29
C PHE A 20 -45.31 -26.67 -5.75
N VAL A 21 -45.78 -25.83 -4.83
CA VAL A 21 -44.93 -24.77 -4.24
C VAL A 21 -43.94 -25.34 -3.22
N LEU A 22 -44.30 -26.44 -2.53
CA LEU A 22 -43.44 -27.05 -1.51
C LEU A 22 -42.31 -27.91 -2.10
N THR A 23 -42.51 -28.52 -3.27
CA THR A 23 -41.45 -29.29 -3.96
C THR A 23 -40.47 -28.41 -4.73
N MET A 24 -40.88 -27.23 -5.19
CA MET A 24 -39.97 -26.28 -5.86
C MET A 24 -39.10 -25.48 -4.87
N ALA A 25 -39.50 -25.38 -3.60
CA ALA A 25 -38.70 -24.72 -2.56
C ALA A 25 -37.52 -25.58 -2.05
N MET A 26 -37.52 -26.90 -2.28
CA MET A 26 -36.45 -27.80 -1.81
C MET A 26 -35.39 -28.11 -2.87
N ALA A 27 -35.63 -27.78 -4.14
CA ALA A 27 -34.67 -27.94 -5.23
C ALA A 27 -33.75 -26.72 -5.45
N LEU A 28 -34.04 -25.57 -4.81
CA LEU A 28 -33.22 -24.35 -4.92
C LEU A 28 -32.14 -24.21 -3.83
N CYS A 29 -32.06 -25.14 -2.87
CA CYS A 29 -31.09 -25.08 -1.76
C CYS A 29 -29.74 -25.76 -2.04
N LEU A 30 -29.48 -26.23 -3.27
CA LEU A 30 -28.22 -26.89 -3.64
C LEU A 30 -27.38 -26.11 -4.67
N ALA A 31 -27.85 -24.94 -5.11
CA ALA A 31 -26.98 -23.93 -5.72
C ALA A 31 -26.39 -23.03 -4.62
N ALA A 32 -25.87 -23.64 -3.54
CA ALA A 32 -24.84 -22.98 -2.78
C ALA A 32 -23.67 -22.85 -3.75
N CYS A 33 -23.41 -21.62 -4.21
CA CYS A 33 -22.17 -21.28 -4.87
C CYS A 33 -21.06 -21.91 -4.04
N ALA A 34 -20.43 -22.95 -4.58
CA ALA A 34 -19.07 -23.25 -4.24
C ALA A 34 -18.29 -22.01 -4.69
N VAL A 35 -18.24 -21.00 -3.81
CA VAL A 35 -17.08 -20.12 -3.77
C VAL A 35 -15.94 -21.11 -3.65
N PRO A 36 -15.01 -21.17 -4.63
CA PRO A 36 -13.82 -21.94 -4.40
C PRO A 36 -13.19 -21.31 -3.17
N THR A 37 -13.31 -21.97 -2.02
CA THR A 37 -12.31 -21.91 -0.98
C THR A 37 -11.05 -22.44 -1.64
N GLY A 38 -10.40 -21.58 -2.43
CA GLY A 38 -9.06 -21.80 -2.91
C GLY A 38 -8.25 -22.04 -1.65
N GLY A 39 -7.70 -23.25 -1.53
CA GLY A 39 -6.74 -23.53 -0.47
C GLY A 39 -5.64 -22.50 -0.61
N GLY A 40 -5.63 -21.50 0.28
CA GLY A 40 -4.59 -20.48 0.29
C GLY A 40 -3.25 -21.19 0.42
N SER A 41 -2.35 -20.91 -0.50
CA SER A 41 -0.99 -21.41 -0.41
C SER A 41 -0.25 -20.56 0.62
N SER A 42 0.56 -21.21 1.47
CA SER A 42 1.42 -20.52 2.43
C SER A 42 2.85 -20.47 1.91
N ARG A 43 3.57 -19.39 2.21
CA ARG A 43 4.98 -19.18 1.84
C ARG A 43 5.74 -18.54 2.99
N LYS A 44 7.04 -18.84 3.06
CA LYS A 44 7.97 -18.13 3.95
C LYS A 44 7.83 -16.63 3.72
N ASN A 45 7.81 -15.85 4.79
CA ASN A 45 7.78 -14.41 4.69
C ASN A 45 9.19 -13.84 4.46
N GLY A 46 9.40 -13.20 3.31
CA GLY A 46 10.63 -12.47 2.97
C GLY A 46 10.47 -10.96 2.94
N LEU A 47 9.26 -10.43 3.16
CA LEU A 47 8.95 -8.99 3.03
C LEU A 47 9.63 -8.12 4.09
N GLY A 48 9.99 -8.70 5.24
CA GLY A 48 10.70 -8.00 6.31
C GLY A 48 12.19 -7.76 6.04
N ASN A 49 12.76 -8.34 4.98
CA ASN A 49 14.19 -8.20 4.68
C ASN A 49 14.52 -6.83 4.09
N ALA A 50 15.76 -6.38 4.29
CA ALA A 50 16.30 -5.25 3.55
C ALA A 50 16.56 -5.65 2.09
N PHE A 51 16.32 -4.73 1.17
CA PHE A 51 16.48 -5.01 -0.25
C PHE A 51 16.70 -3.75 -1.10
N SER A 52 17.20 -3.94 -2.32
CA SER A 52 17.14 -2.97 -3.42
C SER A 52 16.61 -3.61 -4.70
N ALA A 53 15.78 -2.89 -5.46
CA ALA A 53 15.22 -3.35 -6.73
C ALA A 53 15.21 -2.23 -7.77
N VAL A 54 15.18 -2.61 -9.05
CA VAL A 54 14.61 -1.76 -10.09
C VAL A 54 13.09 -1.86 -10.01
N VAL A 55 12.40 -0.72 -10.13
CA VAL A 55 10.93 -0.67 -10.11
C VAL A 55 10.42 0.03 -11.37
N GLY A 56 9.50 -0.63 -12.06
CA GLY A 56 8.65 -0.04 -13.09
C GLY A 56 7.28 0.31 -12.51
N ILE A 57 6.81 1.53 -12.77
CA ILE A 57 5.58 2.08 -12.20
C ILE A 57 4.68 2.57 -13.33
N THR A 58 3.43 2.11 -13.32
CA THR A 58 2.36 2.66 -14.15
C THR A 58 1.28 3.22 -13.23
N LEU A 59 0.90 4.49 -13.46
CA LEU A 59 -0.18 5.16 -12.77
C LEU A 59 -1.02 5.93 -13.78
N ASP A 60 -2.23 5.45 -14.07
CA ASP A 60 -3.12 6.03 -15.07
C ASP A 60 -2.42 6.21 -16.44
N ARG A 61 -1.89 7.40 -16.73
CA ARG A 61 -1.13 7.72 -17.95
C ARG A 61 0.36 7.96 -17.71
N LEU A 62 0.81 7.92 -16.46
CA LEU A 62 2.20 8.08 -16.07
C LEU A 62 2.88 6.71 -16.12
N GLU A 63 4.00 6.65 -16.82
CA GLU A 63 4.95 5.53 -16.76
C GLU A 63 6.26 6.09 -16.20
N ALA A 64 6.81 5.43 -15.19
CA ALA A 64 8.03 5.82 -14.52
C ALA A 64 8.88 4.61 -14.18
N GLU A 65 10.19 4.82 -14.10
CA GLU A 65 11.15 3.82 -13.67
C GLU A 65 12.07 4.42 -12.62
N GLY A 66 12.59 3.57 -11.74
CA GLY A 66 13.52 4.00 -10.70
C GLY A 66 14.17 2.83 -9.96
N GLU A 67 14.98 3.19 -8.97
CA GLU A 67 15.52 2.25 -7.99
C GLU A 67 14.80 2.46 -6.66
N ILE A 68 14.39 1.38 -6.02
CA ILE A 68 13.78 1.37 -4.70
C ILE A 68 14.67 0.61 -3.72
N LYS A 69 14.80 1.14 -2.51
CA LYS A 69 15.54 0.51 -1.41
C LYS A 69 14.66 0.47 -0.18
N ARG A 70 14.69 -0.67 0.52
CA ARG A 70 14.14 -0.83 1.86
C ARG A 70 15.30 -1.17 2.78
N TYR A 71 15.52 -0.34 3.80
CA TYR A 71 16.58 -0.53 4.79
C TYR A 71 16.08 -1.29 6.02
N GLY A 72 14.79 -1.21 6.32
CA GLY A 72 14.15 -1.81 7.48
C GLY A 72 12.70 -1.36 7.60
N GLU A 73 12.06 -1.67 8.73
CA GLU A 73 10.67 -1.27 8.99
C GLU A 73 10.50 0.24 8.84
N GLY A 74 9.65 0.66 7.90
CA GLY A 74 9.30 2.06 7.68
C GLY A 74 10.40 2.94 7.11
N VAL A 75 11.58 2.38 6.76
CA VAL A 75 12.70 3.12 6.16
C VAL A 75 12.88 2.71 4.70
N TRP A 76 12.48 3.61 3.80
CA TRP A 76 12.45 3.37 2.36
C TRP A 76 13.01 4.54 1.58
N GLU A 77 13.59 4.26 0.42
CA GLU A 77 14.05 5.25 -0.54
C GLU A 77 13.58 4.83 -1.94
N ILE A 78 13.18 5.80 -2.75
CA ILE A 78 13.00 5.61 -4.19
C ILE A 78 13.65 6.78 -4.93
N GLU A 79 14.43 6.47 -5.96
CA GLU A 79 15.04 7.45 -6.86
C GLU A 79 14.60 7.15 -8.29
N PHE A 80 13.95 8.14 -8.93
CA PHE A 80 13.42 7.97 -10.28
C PHE A 80 14.53 8.18 -11.32
N SER A 81 14.59 7.28 -12.29
CA SER A 81 15.46 7.41 -13.47
C SER A 81 14.66 7.89 -14.69
N GLN A 82 13.37 7.55 -14.76
CA GLN A 82 12.45 7.93 -15.84
C GLN A 82 11.06 8.35 -15.31
N PRO A 83 10.30 9.16 -16.06
CA PRO A 83 10.68 9.88 -17.29
C PRO A 83 11.56 11.10 -16.94
N ASN A 84 12.03 11.85 -17.95
CA ASN A 84 12.88 13.05 -17.76
C ASN A 84 12.30 14.08 -16.78
N THR A 85 10.97 14.15 -16.64
CA THR A 85 10.29 15.07 -15.72
C THR A 85 10.33 14.62 -14.26
N LEU A 86 10.68 13.35 -13.99
CA LEU A 86 10.88 12.79 -12.65
C LEU A 86 12.33 12.37 -12.38
N SER A 87 13.14 12.19 -13.43
CA SER A 87 14.52 11.73 -13.32
C SER A 87 15.34 12.57 -12.35
N GLY A 88 15.93 11.93 -11.33
CA GLY A 88 16.69 12.56 -10.25
C GLY A 88 15.86 13.09 -9.08
N VAL A 89 14.53 12.88 -9.09
CA VAL A 89 13.70 13.01 -7.89
C VAL A 89 13.96 11.81 -6.99
N LYS A 90 14.24 12.07 -5.73
CA LYS A 90 14.40 11.07 -4.67
C LYS A 90 13.39 11.33 -3.57
N LEU A 91 12.72 10.27 -3.12
CA LEU A 91 11.83 10.29 -1.96
C LEU A 91 12.39 9.35 -0.90
N GLU A 92 12.56 9.86 0.31
CA GLU A 92 13.04 9.14 1.48
C GLU A 92 11.93 9.13 2.52
N PHE A 93 11.52 7.93 2.93
CA PHE A 93 10.47 7.70 3.91
C PHE A 93 11.12 7.19 5.18
N SER A 94 10.89 7.87 6.30
CA SER A 94 11.40 7.46 7.62
C SER A 94 10.55 8.09 8.72
N GLU A 95 10.19 7.30 9.74
CA GLU A 95 9.49 7.78 10.95
C GLU A 95 8.22 8.62 10.66
N GLY A 96 7.47 8.26 9.62
CA GLY A 96 6.26 8.99 9.20
C GLY A 96 6.53 10.30 8.46
N ASN A 97 7.79 10.68 8.28
CA ASN A 97 8.23 11.80 7.47
C ASN A 97 8.57 11.33 6.06
N VAL A 98 8.41 12.25 5.09
CA VAL A 98 8.86 12.04 3.72
C VAL A 98 9.71 13.22 3.32
N LEU A 99 11.02 12.99 3.17
CA LEU A 99 11.93 13.94 2.59
C LEU A 99 11.94 13.73 1.08
N ALA A 100 12.02 14.82 0.34
CA ALA A 100 12.11 14.76 -1.09
C ALA A 100 13.22 15.70 -1.56
N SER A 101 14.03 15.20 -2.48
CA SER A 101 15.14 15.95 -3.05
C SER A 101 15.16 15.80 -4.56
N TYR A 102 15.75 16.78 -5.24
CA TYR A 102 15.99 16.73 -6.67
C TYR A 102 17.46 17.01 -6.92
N LYS A 103 18.18 16.05 -7.51
CA LYS A 103 19.62 16.15 -7.79
C LYS A 103 20.45 16.59 -6.59
N GLY A 104 20.15 16.05 -5.41
CA GLY A 104 20.86 16.34 -4.16
C GLY A 104 20.51 17.68 -3.50
N LEU A 105 19.54 18.42 -4.04
CA LEU A 105 19.03 19.64 -3.44
C LEU A 105 17.67 19.37 -2.79
N SER A 106 17.52 19.62 -1.49
CA SER A 106 16.28 19.40 -0.71
C SER A 106 15.12 20.36 -1.04
N PHE A 107 15.14 21.00 -2.22
CA PHE A 107 14.14 21.98 -2.64
C PHE A 107 12.93 21.34 -3.34
N SER A 108 11.89 22.17 -3.50
CA SER A 108 10.52 21.84 -3.90
C SER A 108 10.41 20.71 -4.93
N VAL A 109 9.69 19.67 -4.50
CA VAL A 109 9.30 18.51 -5.29
C VAL A 109 8.46 18.96 -6.49
N PRO A 110 8.71 18.46 -7.72
CA PRO A 110 7.82 18.68 -8.85
C PRO A 110 6.39 18.25 -8.50
N GLN A 111 5.38 19.00 -8.93
CA GLN A 111 3.97 18.61 -8.69
C GLN A 111 3.65 17.21 -9.25
N SER A 112 4.36 16.78 -10.29
CA SER A 112 4.26 15.45 -10.88
C SER A 112 4.65 14.31 -9.93
N ALA A 113 5.43 14.57 -8.87
CA ALA A 113 5.84 13.55 -7.89
C ALA A 113 4.88 13.45 -6.68
N VAL A 114 3.92 14.38 -6.53
CA VAL A 114 2.92 14.33 -5.43
C VAL A 114 2.03 13.08 -5.49
N PRO A 115 1.47 12.69 -6.66
CA PRO A 115 0.67 11.46 -6.75
C PRO A 115 1.50 10.21 -6.41
N VAL A 116 2.78 10.22 -6.76
CA VAL A 116 3.70 9.10 -6.55
C VAL A 116 3.98 8.89 -5.07
N LYS A 117 4.08 9.95 -4.26
CA LYS A 117 4.21 9.85 -2.80
C LYS A 117 3.06 9.02 -2.19
N ALA A 118 1.81 9.32 -2.53
CA ALA A 118 0.65 8.61 -1.98
C ALA A 118 0.67 7.11 -2.33
N MET A 119 1.08 6.79 -3.55
CA MET A 119 1.22 5.40 -4.00
C MET A 119 2.32 4.66 -3.25
N MET A 120 3.47 5.31 -3.04
CA MET A 120 4.56 4.73 -2.26
C MET A 120 4.12 4.46 -0.83
N LEU A 121 3.33 5.34 -0.21
CA LEU A 121 2.76 5.10 1.11
C LEU A 121 1.82 3.87 1.13
N ASN A 122 1.02 3.65 0.08
CA ASN A 122 0.19 2.45 -0.04
C ASN A 122 1.04 1.17 -0.18
N LEU A 123 2.09 1.20 -1.02
CA LEU A 123 3.03 0.10 -1.14
C LEU A 123 3.68 -0.22 0.22
N ILE A 124 4.26 0.79 0.86
CA ILE A 124 4.95 0.66 2.15
C ILE A 124 3.98 0.05 3.16
N LYS A 125 2.76 0.59 3.29
CA LYS A 125 1.77 0.05 4.23
C LYS A 125 1.43 -1.41 3.94
N ALA A 126 1.17 -1.78 2.69
CA ALA A 126 0.87 -3.15 2.31
C ALA A 126 2.03 -4.11 2.64
N VAL A 127 3.27 -3.71 2.33
CA VAL A 127 4.46 -4.52 2.63
C VAL A 127 4.67 -4.65 4.13
N GLU A 128 4.63 -3.56 4.90
CA GLU A 128 4.88 -3.59 6.35
C GLU A 128 3.78 -4.33 7.12
N ASP A 129 2.51 -4.24 6.70
CA ASP A 129 1.43 -5.00 7.34
C ASP A 129 1.57 -6.52 7.09
N ASN A 130 2.05 -6.91 5.90
CA ASN A 130 2.31 -8.32 5.60
C ASN A 130 3.65 -8.82 6.17
N ALA A 131 4.66 -7.97 6.32
CA ALA A 131 5.95 -8.31 6.91
C ALA A 131 5.85 -8.71 8.39
N LYS A 132 4.80 -8.26 9.10
CA LYS A 132 4.51 -8.63 10.50
C LYS A 132 3.99 -10.05 10.67
N LEU A 133 3.56 -10.70 9.59
CA LEU A 133 3.02 -12.06 9.63
C LEU A 133 4.13 -13.09 9.70
N ALA A 134 3.92 -14.20 10.41
CA ALA A 134 4.89 -15.29 10.47
C ALA A 134 5.08 -15.97 9.10
N GLU A 135 3.99 -16.12 8.35
CA GLU A 135 3.95 -16.67 6.99
C GLU A 135 3.03 -15.82 6.11
N LEU A 136 3.27 -15.88 4.80
CA LEU A 136 2.42 -15.21 3.80
C LEU A 136 1.42 -16.21 3.26
N SER A 137 0.15 -15.80 3.14
CA SER A 137 -0.92 -16.63 2.59
C SER A 137 -1.62 -15.93 1.44
N GLY A 138 -1.91 -16.67 0.37
CA GLY A 138 -2.56 -16.10 -0.81
C GLY A 138 -2.89 -17.13 -1.87
N GLU A 139 -3.19 -16.64 -3.08
CA GLU A 139 -3.46 -17.46 -4.25
C GLU A 139 -2.17 -17.71 -5.04
N GLU A 140 -1.88 -18.97 -5.34
CA GLU A 140 -0.73 -19.34 -6.15
C GLU A 140 -1.07 -19.20 -7.65
N SER A 141 -0.24 -18.46 -8.39
CA SER A 141 -0.40 -18.21 -9.82
C SER A 141 0.99 -18.10 -10.45
N ASP A 142 1.30 -18.96 -11.42
CA ASP A 142 2.56 -18.92 -12.18
C ASP A 142 3.84 -18.96 -11.32
N GLY A 143 3.80 -19.70 -10.21
CA GLY A 143 4.91 -19.81 -9.24
C GLY A 143 5.06 -18.60 -8.30
N MET A 144 4.14 -17.65 -8.39
CA MET A 144 4.07 -16.47 -7.55
C MET A 144 2.89 -16.58 -6.59
N LEU A 145 3.06 -16.04 -5.39
CA LEU A 145 1.96 -15.93 -4.42
C LEU A 145 1.35 -14.53 -4.51
N LYS A 146 0.04 -14.47 -4.77
CA LYS A 146 -0.75 -13.24 -4.82
C LYS A 146 -1.54 -13.07 -3.53
N ILE A 147 -1.27 -12.00 -2.81
CA ILE A 147 -1.84 -11.68 -1.51
C ILE A 147 -2.79 -10.50 -1.70
N SER A 148 -4.08 -10.73 -1.49
CA SER A 148 -5.11 -9.70 -1.58
C SER A 148 -5.30 -8.99 -0.24
N GLY A 149 -5.53 -7.70 -0.28
CA GLY A 149 -5.89 -6.91 0.90
C GLY A 149 -6.58 -5.61 0.53
N SER A 150 -6.85 -4.77 1.53
CA SER A 150 -7.53 -3.49 1.34
C SER A 150 -6.84 -2.39 2.14
N LEU A 151 -6.74 -1.21 1.54
CA LEU A 151 -6.25 0.03 2.15
C LEU A 151 -7.30 1.13 1.95
N ASP A 152 -7.13 2.28 2.61
CA ASP A 152 -8.05 3.43 2.43
C ASP A 152 -8.18 3.86 0.96
N GLY A 153 -7.13 3.63 0.15
CA GLY A 153 -7.10 3.89 -1.29
C GLY A 153 -7.75 2.80 -2.16
N GLY A 154 -8.34 1.77 -1.58
CA GLY A 154 -8.96 0.64 -2.27
C GLY A 154 -8.22 -0.69 -2.12
N ASP A 155 -8.75 -1.70 -2.79
CA ASP A 155 -8.19 -3.05 -2.76
C ASP A 155 -6.85 -3.11 -3.49
N TYR A 156 -5.97 -3.97 -2.99
CA TYR A 156 -4.66 -4.19 -3.55
C TYR A 156 -4.35 -5.69 -3.73
N THR A 157 -3.40 -5.96 -4.62
CA THR A 157 -2.75 -7.27 -4.74
C THR A 157 -1.24 -7.11 -4.61
N LEU A 158 -0.67 -7.74 -3.59
CA LEU A 158 0.78 -7.83 -3.38
C LEU A 158 1.26 -9.17 -3.92
N THR A 159 2.27 -9.16 -4.78
CA THR A 159 2.82 -10.37 -5.39
C THR A 159 4.21 -10.63 -4.86
N VAL A 160 4.47 -11.86 -4.39
CA VAL A 160 5.79 -12.29 -3.92
C VAL A 160 6.31 -13.51 -4.67
N ASP A 161 7.63 -13.57 -4.84
CA ASP A 161 8.34 -14.68 -5.47
C ASP A 161 8.45 -15.91 -4.56
N LYS A 162 9.06 -16.99 -5.06
CA LYS A 162 9.20 -18.27 -4.35
C LYS A 162 9.91 -18.16 -2.98
N ASP A 163 10.72 -17.14 -2.79
CA ASP A 163 11.47 -16.90 -1.56
C ASP A 163 10.74 -15.95 -0.60
N GLY A 164 9.53 -15.51 -1.00
CA GLY A 164 8.70 -14.57 -0.24
C GLY A 164 9.13 -13.12 -0.42
N LEU A 165 9.94 -12.81 -1.43
CA LEU A 165 10.41 -11.46 -1.73
C LEU A 165 9.42 -10.72 -2.63
N LEU A 166 9.39 -9.40 -2.49
CA LEU A 166 8.50 -8.53 -3.25
C LEU A 166 8.77 -8.62 -4.76
N SER A 167 7.72 -8.81 -5.56
CA SER A 167 7.81 -8.84 -7.03
C SER A 167 6.77 -7.96 -7.73
N GLY A 168 5.64 -7.67 -7.08
CA GLY A 168 4.66 -6.74 -7.65
C GLY A 168 3.69 -6.17 -6.64
N PHE A 169 3.10 -5.03 -6.99
CA PHE A 169 2.03 -4.39 -6.24
C PHE A 169 1.04 -3.74 -7.21
N GLU A 170 -0.25 -4.01 -7.02
CA GLU A 170 -1.31 -3.52 -7.89
C GLU A 170 -2.45 -2.94 -7.06
N MET A 171 -3.00 -1.80 -7.48
CA MET A 171 -4.24 -1.23 -6.97
C MET A 171 -5.12 -0.83 -8.17
N PRO A 172 -6.01 -1.71 -8.65
CA PRO A 172 -6.78 -1.50 -9.88
C PRO A 172 -7.62 -0.21 -9.87
N ASN A 173 -8.24 0.12 -8.73
CA ASN A 173 -9.06 1.34 -8.58
C ASN A 173 -8.25 2.62 -8.76
N ASN A 174 -6.95 2.57 -8.46
CA ASN A 174 -6.03 3.68 -8.63
C ASN A 174 -5.25 3.61 -9.94
N LYS A 175 -5.55 2.62 -10.81
CA LYS A 175 -4.82 2.31 -12.04
C LYS A 175 -3.31 2.22 -11.80
N LEU A 176 -2.94 1.65 -10.65
CA LEU A 176 -1.57 1.54 -10.19
C LEU A 176 -1.07 0.12 -10.39
N THR A 177 0.08 0.01 -11.05
CA THR A 177 0.88 -1.20 -11.13
C THR A 177 2.33 -0.87 -10.84
N MET A 178 2.96 -1.66 -9.97
CA MET A 178 4.40 -1.64 -9.71
C MET A 178 4.96 -3.04 -9.95
N LYS A 179 6.06 -3.13 -10.69
CA LYS A 179 6.80 -4.37 -10.95
C LYS A 179 8.23 -4.21 -10.50
N PHE A 180 8.73 -5.17 -9.74
CA PHE A 180 10.07 -5.16 -9.17
C PHE A 180 10.94 -6.19 -9.88
N SER A 181 12.14 -5.78 -10.27
CA SER A 181 13.13 -6.61 -10.94
C SER A 181 14.51 -6.38 -10.34
N GLU A 182 15.47 -7.23 -10.71
CA GLU A 182 16.86 -7.14 -10.24
C GLU A 182 16.99 -7.10 -8.70
N MET A 183 16.19 -7.91 -8.03
CA MET A 183 16.11 -7.94 -6.57
C MET A 183 17.45 -8.34 -5.93
N LYS A 184 17.94 -7.50 -5.01
CA LYS A 184 19.16 -7.73 -4.24
C LYS A 184 18.84 -7.63 -2.75
N THR A 185 19.22 -8.65 -2.00
CA THR A 185 19.07 -8.76 -0.54
C THR A 185 20.47 -8.87 0.07
N ALA A 186 21.13 -7.74 0.28
CA ALA A 186 22.40 -7.66 1.02
C ALA A 186 22.16 -6.80 2.27
N GLU A 187 22.97 -6.99 3.32
CA GLU A 187 22.95 -6.13 4.52
C GLU A 187 23.28 -4.69 4.10
N ILE A 188 22.25 -3.86 3.93
CA ILE A 188 22.43 -2.48 3.51
C ILE A 188 22.89 -1.68 4.73
N THR A 189 24.17 -1.32 4.75
CA THR A 189 24.75 -0.47 5.79
C THR A 189 24.34 0.98 5.51
N ILE A 190 23.72 1.64 6.49
CA ILE A 190 23.40 3.07 6.40
C ILE A 190 24.68 3.85 6.65
N GLU A 191 25.26 4.46 5.63
CA GLU A 191 26.30 5.47 5.80
C GLU A 191 25.63 6.81 6.15
N GLN A 192 25.53 7.08 7.45
CA GLN A 192 25.05 8.34 7.99
C GLN A 192 26.10 9.43 7.73
N SER A 193 25.88 10.26 6.70
CA SER A 193 26.71 11.42 6.42
C SER A 193 26.40 12.54 7.42
N ALA A 194 27.16 12.58 8.52
CA ALA A 194 27.15 13.68 9.48
C ALA A 194 27.97 14.85 8.92
N SER A 195 27.29 15.91 8.50
CA SER A 195 27.95 17.17 8.13
C SER A 195 28.33 17.94 9.41
N GLU A 196 29.63 18.10 9.60
CA GLU A 196 30.24 18.84 10.71
C GLU A 196 29.84 20.33 10.66
N THR A 197 29.09 20.78 11.67
CA THR A 197 28.94 22.22 11.94
C THR A 197 30.17 22.68 12.72
N SER A 198 31.16 23.21 12.00
CA SER A 198 32.28 23.93 12.59
C SER A 198 31.82 25.26 13.19
N ALA A 199 32.29 25.50 14.41
CA ALA A 199 32.14 26.73 15.16
C ALA A 199 32.85 27.90 14.46
N GLU A 200 32.21 29.07 14.41
CA GLU A 200 32.91 30.34 14.24
C GLU A 200 32.65 31.23 15.45
N THR A 201 33.70 31.36 16.25
CA THR A 201 33.85 32.33 17.33
C THR A 201 34.08 33.70 16.70
N ALA A 202 33.22 34.67 16.97
CA ALA A 202 33.49 36.08 16.70
C ALA A 202 33.43 36.86 18.02
N THR A 203 34.60 37.24 18.54
CA THR A 203 34.75 38.23 19.62
C THR A 203 35.60 39.38 19.09
N GLU A 204 35.02 40.57 19.02
CA GLU A 204 35.56 41.92 19.30
C GLU A 204 34.70 42.96 18.55
N ALA A 205 33.86 43.72 19.24
CA ALA A 205 34.15 44.96 19.95
C ALA A 205 34.21 46.20 19.02
N VAL A 206 33.09 46.92 18.89
CA VAL A 206 33.10 48.36 18.64
C VAL A 206 32.04 49.04 19.50
N SER A 207 32.53 50.02 20.24
CA SER A 207 31.90 50.84 21.26
C SER A 207 30.83 51.78 20.67
N THR A 208 29.66 51.87 21.31
CA THR A 208 28.79 53.05 21.21
C THR A 208 28.27 53.42 22.58
N THR A 209 28.80 54.53 23.09
CA THR A 209 28.35 55.33 24.22
C THR A 209 26.86 55.66 24.14
N THR A 210 26.11 55.34 25.20
CA THR A 210 24.88 56.08 25.54
C THR A 210 24.83 56.33 27.04
N THR A 211 25.01 57.61 27.37
CA THR A 211 24.68 58.32 28.60
C THR A 211 23.32 57.93 29.18
N THR A 212 23.23 57.66 30.50
CA THR A 212 22.22 58.23 31.43
C THR A 212 22.64 58.00 32.89
N ALA A 213 22.59 59.11 33.66
CA ALA A 213 22.54 59.36 35.13
C ALA A 213 22.37 58.16 36.11
N ASN A 214 22.87 58.20 37.36
CA ASN A 214 22.66 59.23 38.38
C ASN A 214 23.45 58.92 39.68
N VAL A 215 23.93 59.96 40.39
CA VAL A 215 23.91 60.23 41.87
C VAL A 215 24.20 59.03 42.80
N GLN A 216 25.24 59.03 43.65
CA GLN A 216 25.49 59.91 44.80
C GLN A 216 26.92 59.70 45.33
#